data_AF-A0A936MHT3-F1
#
_entry.id   AF-A0A936MHT3-F1
#
_cell.length_a   1.000
_cell.length_b   1.000
_cell.length_c   1.000
_cell.angle_alpha   90.00
_cell.angle_beta   90.00
_cell.angle_gamma   90.00
#
_symmetry.space_group_name_H-M   'P 1'
#
loop_
_entity.id
_entity.type
_entity.pdbx_description
1 polymer ?
#
loop_
_entity_poly.entity_id
_entity_poly.type
_entity_poly.pdbx_seq_one_letter_code
_entity_poly.pdbx_strand_id
1 'polypeptide(L)'
;MSKPMRTIAAIAFLGAATIALTQLGCTRRLGPVHAKQTTPWLGRPELPDVTVARAADCVAEYGSQLEPGYHKFDSKVLVDEDGDKEDVTIDDIPNTAYDLGACMRNALRAMPIAEQPLREGVHILKNRREQPSAAERSLMGSPVVVVGGVVIVVSELVLEAGAYTIVFAVAVEVVDRAAKDAMEALKRRRTWKDKCTDSYEKCVMSPLGWGHGNHWNMTRCGTCLEVCRNSKLWPSHIEMDGEGSVPCN
;
A
#
# COMPACT_ATOMS: atom_id res chain seq x y z
N MET A 1 77.27 -41.49 13.67
CA MET A 1 76.49 -41.98 12.51
C MET A 1 75.01 -41.92 12.84
N SER A 2 74.23 -41.43 11.88
CA SER A 2 72.77 -41.61 11.66
C SER A 2 71.75 -41.22 12.74
N LYS A 3 71.04 -40.10 12.46
CA LYS A 3 69.63 -39.84 12.80
C LYS A 3 68.69 -40.80 12.03
N PRO A 4 67.44 -40.99 12.49
CA PRO A 4 66.27 -40.49 11.74
C PRO A 4 65.23 -39.87 12.72
N MET A 5 64.61 -38.70 12.59
CA MET A 5 64.00 -37.92 11.50
C MET A 5 62.83 -38.61 10.77
N ARG A 6 61.68 -37.92 10.80
CA ARG A 6 60.35 -38.18 10.18
C ARG A 6 59.41 -38.96 11.12
N THR A 7 58.28 -38.41 11.58
CA THR A 7 57.16 -37.90 10.78
C THR A 7 56.26 -36.98 11.63
N ILE A 8 56.38 -35.65 11.48
CA ILE A 8 55.38 -34.68 11.92
C ILE A 8 55.22 -33.68 10.78
N ALA A 9 54.26 -33.93 9.89
CA ALA A 9 53.74 -32.96 8.93
C ALA A 9 52.59 -33.62 8.18
N ALA A 10 51.34 -33.28 8.52
CA ALA A 10 50.20 -33.22 7.58
C ALA A 10 48.82 -33.11 8.29
N ILE A 11 48.65 -32.30 9.34
CA ILE A 11 47.29 -31.88 9.78
C ILE A 11 47.36 -30.44 10.32
N ALA A 12 47.66 -29.46 9.46
CA ALA A 12 47.62 -28.04 9.86
C ALA A 12 47.33 -27.07 8.70
N PHE A 13 46.74 -27.54 7.60
CA PHE A 13 46.44 -26.69 6.42
C PHE A 13 45.07 -27.01 5.80
N LEU A 14 44.03 -27.06 6.62
CA LEU A 14 42.65 -27.24 6.15
C LEU A 14 41.62 -26.53 7.05
N GLY A 15 41.99 -25.35 7.58
CA GLY A 15 41.14 -24.58 8.51
C GLY A 15 41.27 -23.06 8.37
N ALA A 16 41.67 -22.55 7.20
CA ALA A 16 41.90 -21.12 7.00
C ALA A 16 41.44 -20.58 5.63
N ALA A 17 40.36 -21.13 5.05
CA ALA A 17 39.84 -20.69 3.76
C ALA A 17 38.31 -20.58 3.69
N THR A 18 37.63 -20.34 4.82
CA THR A 18 36.17 -20.12 4.84
C THR A 18 35.73 -18.82 5.51
N ILE A 19 36.64 -17.87 5.81
CA ILE A 19 36.30 -16.57 6.42
C ILE A 19 36.53 -15.39 5.44
N ALA A 20 36.44 -15.60 4.14
CA ALA A 20 36.71 -14.54 3.15
C ALA A 20 35.52 -14.19 2.24
N LEU A 21 34.33 -14.75 2.46
CA LEU A 21 33.15 -14.48 1.63
C LEU A 21 31.85 -14.35 2.45
N THR A 22 31.90 -13.84 3.68
CA THR A 22 30.80 -12.93 4.05
C THR A 22 31.04 -11.67 3.26
N GLN A 23 30.54 -11.65 2.03
CA GLN A 23 30.21 -10.39 1.39
C GLN A 23 29.38 -9.63 2.42
N LEU A 24 30.01 -8.67 3.09
CA LEU A 24 29.33 -7.51 3.62
C LEU A 24 28.66 -6.91 2.40
N GLY A 25 27.49 -7.45 2.05
CA GLY A 25 26.61 -6.82 1.11
C GLY A 25 26.48 -5.42 1.66
N CYS A 26 26.97 -4.45 0.91
CA CYS A 26 26.72 -3.04 1.17
C CYS A 26 25.22 -2.84 1.05
N THR A 27 24.47 -3.29 2.06
CA THR A 27 23.09 -2.91 2.27
C THR A 27 23.15 -1.41 2.29
N ARG A 28 22.47 -0.77 1.33
CA ARG A 28 22.33 0.68 1.20
C ARG A 28 21.46 1.20 2.34
N ARG A 29 21.81 0.83 3.56
CA ARG A 29 21.19 1.29 4.78
C ARG A 29 21.65 2.73 4.95
N LEU A 30 20.70 3.62 5.16
CA LEU A 30 21.04 4.97 5.57
C LEU A 30 21.73 4.91 6.94
N GLY A 31 22.49 5.96 7.24
CA GLY A 31 23.08 6.15 8.56
C GLY A 31 22.01 6.25 9.66
N PRO A 32 22.40 6.58 10.90
CA PRO A 32 21.43 6.75 11.97
C PRO A 32 20.32 7.73 11.55
N VAL A 33 19.06 7.31 11.74
CA VAL A 33 17.87 8.11 11.43
C VAL A 33 17.45 8.85 12.69
N HIS A 34 17.39 10.17 12.61
CA HIS A 34 16.89 11.02 13.67
C HIS A 34 15.41 11.29 13.45
N ALA A 35 14.58 10.86 14.40
CA ALA A 35 13.15 11.09 14.38
C ALA A 35 12.81 12.30 15.26
N LYS A 36 12.03 13.22 14.72
CA LYS A 36 11.51 14.38 15.44
C LYS A 36 10.02 14.52 15.17
N GLN A 37 9.23 14.55 16.23
CA GLN A 37 7.82 14.88 16.12
C GLN A 37 7.65 16.38 16.28
N THR A 38 6.80 16.97 15.45
CA THR A 38 6.49 18.40 15.53
C THR A 38 5.31 18.61 16.48
N THR A 39 5.58 19.00 17.73
CA THR A 39 4.55 19.49 18.68
C THR A 39 5.14 20.67 19.46
N PRO A 40 4.58 21.90 19.31
CA PRO A 40 3.78 22.44 20.43
C PRO A 40 2.70 23.53 20.17
N TRP A 41 2.40 24.01 18.94
CA TRP A 41 1.49 25.18 18.78
C TRP A 41 0.04 24.87 18.32
N LEU A 42 -0.26 23.65 17.86
CA LEU A 42 -1.57 23.31 17.29
C LEU A 42 -2.30 22.15 18.02
N GLY A 43 -1.81 21.70 19.17
CA GLY A 43 -2.46 20.63 19.95
C GLY A 43 -2.58 19.29 19.21
N ARG A 44 -1.70 19.03 18.24
CA ARG A 44 -1.71 17.79 17.47
C ARG A 44 -1.20 16.64 18.33
N PRO A 45 -1.89 15.48 18.35
CA PRO A 45 -1.45 14.31 19.09
C PRO A 45 -0.13 13.77 18.54
N GLU A 46 0.72 13.28 19.44
CA GLU A 46 1.97 12.61 19.07
C GLU A 46 1.69 11.18 18.61
N LEU A 47 2.49 10.69 17.65
CA LEU A 47 2.46 9.28 17.28
C LEU A 47 3.08 8.46 18.42
N PRO A 48 2.60 7.23 18.65
CA PRO A 48 3.20 6.33 19.63
C PRO A 48 4.69 6.09 19.35
N ASP A 49 5.53 6.05 20.39
CA ASP A 49 6.99 5.84 20.27
C ASP A 49 7.34 4.60 19.44
N VAL A 50 6.57 3.52 19.59
CA VAL A 50 6.76 2.29 18.81
C VAL A 50 6.57 2.51 17.31
N THR A 51 5.65 3.39 16.92
CA THR A 51 5.42 3.75 15.52
C THR A 51 6.52 4.64 15.00
N VAL A 52 6.99 5.59 15.81
CA VAL A 52 8.13 6.46 15.46
C VAL A 52 9.39 5.63 15.25
N ALA A 53 9.70 4.70 16.16
CA ALA A 53 10.84 3.80 16.05
C ALA A 53 10.76 2.93 14.79
N ARG A 54 9.60 2.30 14.53
CA ARG A 54 9.40 1.50 13.31
C ARG A 54 9.52 2.31 12.03
N ALA A 55 9.02 3.54 12.01
CA ALA A 55 9.17 4.43 10.86
C ALA A 55 10.63 4.80 10.61
N ALA A 56 11.38 5.09 11.69
CA ALA A 56 12.81 5.33 11.61
C ALA A 56 13.58 4.10 11.09
N ASP A 57 13.22 2.89 11.54
CA ASP A 57 13.80 1.65 11.04
C ASP A 57 13.52 1.43 9.55
N CYS A 58 12.29 1.68 9.10
CA CYS A 58 11.93 1.60 7.69
C CYS A 58 12.75 2.56 6.82
N VAL A 59 12.95 3.81 7.27
CA VAL A 59 13.80 4.78 6.56
C VAL A 59 15.26 4.37 6.60
N ALA A 60 15.74 3.84 7.72
CA ALA A 60 17.12 3.36 7.82
C ALA A 60 17.38 2.27 6.78
N GLU A 61 16.46 1.32 6.67
CA GLU A 61 16.62 0.15 5.80
C GLU A 61 16.36 0.45 4.31
N TYR A 62 15.28 1.19 4.00
CA TYR A 62 14.77 1.36 2.65
C TYR A 62 14.82 2.80 2.13
N GLY A 63 15.24 3.78 2.95
CA GLY A 63 15.23 5.19 2.56
C GLY A 63 16.15 5.52 1.38
N SER A 64 17.17 4.70 1.12
CA SER A 64 18.07 4.84 -0.05
C SER A 64 17.40 4.59 -1.41
N GLN A 65 16.15 4.13 -1.43
CA GLN A 65 15.33 4.03 -2.65
C GLN A 65 14.78 5.38 -3.12
N LEU A 66 14.83 6.39 -2.25
CA LEU A 66 14.50 7.77 -2.59
C LEU A 66 15.71 8.48 -3.20
N GLU A 67 15.46 9.55 -3.95
CA GLU A 67 16.54 10.48 -4.31
C GLU A 67 16.96 11.29 -3.07
N PRO A 68 18.24 11.68 -2.92
CA PRO A 68 18.64 12.57 -1.84
C PRO A 68 17.83 13.89 -1.87
N GLY A 69 17.41 14.38 -0.70
CA GLY A 69 16.65 15.62 -0.59
C GLY A 69 15.46 15.54 0.35
N TYR A 70 14.50 16.44 0.12
CA TYR A 70 13.29 16.57 0.92
C TYR A 70 12.13 15.79 0.29
N HIS A 71 11.48 14.94 1.07
CA HIS A 71 10.30 14.17 0.68
C HIS A 71 9.18 14.41 1.67
N LYS A 72 7.95 14.52 1.18
CA LYS A 72 6.75 14.56 2.01
C LYS A 72 5.83 13.43 1.59
N PHE A 73 5.37 12.64 2.56
CA PHE A 73 4.39 11.59 2.36
C PHE A 73 3.17 11.88 3.23
N ASP A 74 2.01 11.96 2.60
CA ASP A 74 0.72 12.07 3.27
C ASP A 74 0.13 10.65 3.43
N SER A 75 -0.26 10.31 4.65
CA SER A 75 -0.72 8.96 5.00
C SER A 75 -2.08 9.01 5.66
N LYS A 76 -2.93 8.04 5.31
CA LYS A 76 -4.26 7.90 5.86
C LYS A 76 -4.44 6.50 6.45
N VAL A 77 -4.85 6.43 7.70
CA VAL A 77 -5.22 5.19 8.39
C VAL A 77 -6.72 5.23 8.62
N LEU A 78 -7.44 4.34 7.95
CA LEU A 78 -8.88 4.18 8.13
C LEU A 78 -9.13 3.19 9.27
N VAL A 79 -9.84 3.63 10.29
CA VAL A 79 -10.27 2.81 11.43
C VAL A 79 -11.78 2.75 11.48
N ASP A 80 -12.34 1.61 11.85
CA ASP A 80 -13.78 1.51 12.07
C ASP A 80 -14.17 1.99 13.49
N GLU A 81 -15.46 1.92 13.79
CA GLU A 81 -15.99 2.32 15.10
C GLU A 81 -15.50 1.45 16.27
N ASP A 82 -14.98 0.25 15.99
CA ASP A 82 -14.43 -0.68 16.98
C ASP A 82 -12.91 -0.46 17.19
N GLY A 83 -12.29 0.37 16.35
CA GLY A 83 -10.86 0.69 16.38
C GLY A 83 -10.00 -0.23 15.52
N ASP A 84 -10.64 -1.12 14.75
CA ASP A 84 -9.95 -2.00 13.81
C ASP A 84 -9.53 -1.21 12.57
N LYS A 85 -8.32 -1.49 12.06
CA LYS A 85 -7.79 -0.80 10.87
C LYS A 85 -8.25 -1.48 9.61
N GLU A 86 -9.01 -0.75 8.81
CA GLU A 86 -9.55 -1.22 7.55
C GLU A 86 -8.57 -1.05 6.40
N ASP A 87 -7.94 0.12 6.33
CA ASP A 87 -7.00 0.44 5.25
C ASP A 87 -5.91 1.41 5.69
N VAL A 88 -4.78 1.35 4.99
CA VAL A 88 -3.68 2.28 5.14
C VAL A 88 -3.21 2.69 3.76
N THR A 89 -3.38 3.97 3.44
CA THR A 89 -2.85 4.57 2.23
C THR A 89 -1.68 5.48 2.57
N ILE A 90 -0.69 5.50 1.68
CA ILE A 90 0.43 6.44 1.74
C ILE A 90 0.58 6.96 0.32
N ASP A 91 0.42 8.26 0.17
CA ASP A 91 0.51 8.98 -1.08
C ASP A 91 1.94 9.52 -1.27
N ASP A 92 2.25 9.89 -2.51
CA ASP A 92 3.52 10.53 -2.91
C ASP A 92 4.80 9.72 -2.69
N ILE A 93 4.71 8.42 -2.38
CA ILE A 93 5.86 7.51 -2.45
C ILE A 93 6.12 7.16 -3.92
N PRO A 94 7.33 7.42 -4.45
CA PRO A 94 7.65 7.10 -5.83
C PRO A 94 7.63 5.58 -6.04
N ASN A 95 7.26 5.15 -7.26
CA ASN A 95 7.20 3.72 -7.61
C ASN A 95 8.55 2.99 -7.47
N THR A 96 9.66 3.73 -7.44
CA THR A 96 11.01 3.20 -7.20
C THR A 96 11.27 2.86 -5.73
N ALA A 97 10.46 3.37 -4.80
CA ALA A 97 10.58 3.19 -3.35
C ALA A 97 9.50 2.25 -2.78
N TYR A 98 9.23 1.14 -3.47
CA TYR A 98 8.17 0.20 -3.11
C TYR A 98 8.37 -0.40 -1.71
N ASP A 99 9.60 -0.79 -1.35
CA ASP A 99 9.86 -1.46 -0.08
C ASP A 99 9.73 -0.48 1.09
N LEU A 100 10.15 0.77 0.91
CA LEU A 100 9.92 1.83 1.88
C LEU A 100 8.42 2.02 2.12
N GLY A 101 7.63 2.12 1.05
CA GLY A 101 6.18 2.22 1.16
C GLY A 101 5.54 1.01 1.83
N ALA A 102 5.99 -0.20 1.51
CA ALA A 102 5.49 -1.43 2.15
C ALA A 102 5.84 -1.47 3.65
N CYS A 103 7.08 -1.14 4.02
CA CYS A 103 7.53 -1.08 5.41
C CYS A 103 6.72 -0.05 6.21
N MET A 104 6.56 1.17 5.68
CA MET A 104 5.81 2.24 6.33
C MET A 104 4.33 1.89 6.50
N ARG A 105 3.69 1.26 5.49
CA ARG A 105 2.31 0.75 5.63
C ARG A 105 2.19 -0.27 6.76
N ASN A 106 3.17 -1.17 6.91
CA ASN A 106 3.19 -2.14 7.99
C ASN A 106 3.38 -1.48 9.37
N ALA A 107 4.26 -0.48 9.46
CA ALA A 107 4.44 0.29 10.69
C ALA A 107 3.14 0.98 11.13
N LEU A 108 2.42 1.61 10.19
CA LEU A 108 1.11 2.22 10.43
C LEU A 108 0.02 1.20 10.77
N ARG A 109 -0.04 0.06 10.07
CA ARG A 109 -0.97 -1.04 10.38
C ARG A 109 -0.77 -1.62 11.78
N ALA A 110 0.44 -1.50 12.34
CA ALA A 110 0.73 -1.96 13.69
C ALA A 110 0.76 -0.83 14.74
N MET A 111 0.47 0.42 14.37
CA MET A 111 0.37 1.58 15.27
C MET A 111 -0.79 1.47 16.27
N PRO A 112 -0.59 1.52 17.58
CA PRO A 112 -1.72 1.54 18.51
C PRO A 112 -2.56 2.81 18.31
N ILE A 113 -3.88 2.65 18.27
CA ILE A 113 -4.82 3.78 18.20
C ILE A 113 -5.20 4.18 19.63
N ALA A 114 -5.05 5.46 19.96
CA ALA A 114 -5.41 5.95 21.28
C ALA A 114 -6.94 5.90 21.48
N GLU A 115 -7.38 5.34 22.60
CA GLU A 115 -8.81 5.11 22.88
C GLU A 115 -9.62 6.41 22.97
N GLN A 116 -9.05 7.47 23.56
CA GLN A 116 -9.76 8.73 23.74
C GLN A 116 -10.11 9.42 22.41
N PRO A 117 -9.15 9.70 21.49
CA PRO A 117 -9.48 10.25 20.17
C PRO A 117 -10.43 9.37 19.36
N LEU A 118 -10.29 8.04 19.46
CA LEU A 118 -11.19 7.10 18.79
C LEU A 118 -12.63 7.25 19.30
N ARG A 119 -12.83 7.23 20.62
CA ARG A 119 -14.15 7.40 21.24
C ARG A 119 -14.79 8.73 20.86
N GLU A 120 -14.01 9.80 20.81
CA GLU A 120 -14.48 11.11 20.37
C GLU A 120 -14.92 11.09 18.91
N GLY A 121 -14.12 10.51 18.01
CA GLY A 121 -14.50 10.33 16.61
C GLY A 121 -15.78 9.54 16.42
N VAL A 122 -15.91 8.42 17.13
CA VAL A 122 -17.12 7.57 17.11
C VAL A 122 -18.34 8.35 17.62
N HIS A 123 -18.18 9.15 18.68
CA HIS A 123 -19.26 10.00 19.19
C HIS A 123 -19.69 11.06 18.17
N ILE A 124 -18.73 11.72 17.50
CA ILE A 124 -19.02 12.69 16.43
C ILE A 124 -19.75 12.00 15.27
N LEU A 125 -19.30 10.83 14.84
CA LEU A 125 -19.95 10.04 13.79
C LEU A 125 -21.39 9.67 14.16
N LYS A 126 -21.63 9.20 15.39
CA LYS A 126 -22.96 8.86 15.89
C LYS A 126 -23.89 10.08 15.89
N ASN A 127 -23.42 11.22 16.41
CA ASN A 127 -24.19 12.45 16.41
C ASN A 127 -24.55 12.91 14.98
N ARG A 128 -23.61 12.77 14.04
CA ARG A 128 -23.84 13.09 12.62
C ARG A 128 -24.88 12.17 11.97
N ARG A 129 -24.92 10.90 12.37
CA ARG A 129 -25.92 9.92 11.92
C ARG A 129 -27.31 10.23 12.47
N GLU A 130 -27.40 10.65 13.73
CA GLU A 130 -28.68 11.00 14.38
C GLU A 130 -29.22 12.36 13.92
N GLN A 131 -28.33 13.30 13.59
CA GLN A 131 -28.68 14.64 13.12
C GLN A 131 -27.97 14.97 11.81
N PRO A 132 -28.33 14.30 10.70
CA PRO A 132 -27.72 14.60 9.41
C PRO A 132 -28.03 16.04 9.02
N SER A 133 -27.03 16.74 8.51
CA SER A 133 -27.17 18.08 7.97
C SER A 133 -28.13 18.08 6.77
N ALA A 134 -28.67 19.24 6.41
CA ALA A 134 -29.56 19.36 5.24
C ALA A 134 -28.90 18.87 3.93
N ALA A 135 -27.58 19.06 3.79
CA ALA A 135 -26.80 18.56 2.66
C ALA A 135 -26.70 17.02 2.66
N GLU A 136 -26.50 16.41 3.84
CA GLU A 136 -26.43 14.95 3.96
C GLU A 136 -27.78 14.29 3.71
N ARG A 137 -28.89 14.89 4.16
CA ARG A 137 -30.24 14.40 3.87
C ARG A 137 -30.55 14.37 2.38
N SER A 138 -30.07 15.36 1.62
CA SER A 138 -30.22 15.43 0.16
C SER A 138 -29.46 14.29 -0.56
N LEU A 139 -28.36 13.82 0.04
CA LEU A 139 -27.49 12.79 -0.53
C LEU A 139 -27.92 11.36 -0.18
N MET A 140 -28.81 11.16 0.80
CA MET A 140 -29.32 9.83 1.20
C MET A 140 -30.16 9.12 0.11
N GLY A 141 -30.50 9.81 -0.99
CA GLY A 141 -31.14 9.21 -2.18
C GLY A 141 -30.18 8.95 -3.35
N SER A 142 -28.89 9.28 -3.22
CA SER A 142 -27.90 9.11 -4.28
C SER A 142 -27.00 7.91 -3.98
N PRO A 143 -26.80 6.97 -4.93
CA PRO A 143 -25.90 5.81 -4.75
C PRO A 143 -24.41 6.19 -4.71
N VAL A 144 -24.09 7.48 -4.84
CA VAL A 144 -22.73 8.01 -4.66
C VAL A 144 -22.51 8.20 -3.16
N VAL A 145 -22.08 7.10 -2.55
CA VAL A 145 -21.65 6.94 -1.15
C VAL A 145 -21.00 8.21 -0.60
N VAL A 146 -21.66 8.85 0.37
CA VAL A 146 -21.00 9.81 1.26
C VAL A 146 -20.10 9.00 2.19
N VAL A 147 -18.82 8.91 1.84
CA VAL A 147 -17.78 8.38 2.75
C VAL A 147 -17.55 9.46 3.80
N GLY A 148 -18.47 9.56 4.75
CA GLY A 148 -18.41 10.51 5.85
C GLY A 148 -17.52 9.95 6.95
N GLY A 149 -16.20 10.01 6.78
CA GLY A 149 -15.26 9.75 7.86
C GLY A 149 -15.06 10.99 8.74
N VAL A 150 -14.62 10.79 9.98
CA VAL A 150 -14.18 11.85 10.89
C VAL A 150 -12.69 11.68 11.14
N VAL A 151 -11.91 12.68 10.75
CA VAL A 151 -10.47 12.73 11.06
C VAL A 151 -10.31 13.08 12.54
N ILE A 152 -9.70 12.18 13.30
CA ILE A 152 -9.53 12.32 14.76
C ILE A 152 -8.12 12.68 15.18
N VAL A 153 -7.13 12.36 14.36
CA VAL A 153 -5.71 12.51 14.69
C VAL A 153 -5.01 12.94 13.41
N VAL A 154 -4.26 14.04 13.49
CA VAL A 154 -3.29 14.44 12.46
C VAL A 154 -1.97 14.68 13.16
N SER A 155 -0.95 13.92 12.78
CA SER A 155 0.39 13.99 13.36
C SER A 155 1.43 14.15 12.26
N GLU A 156 2.53 14.82 12.57
CA GLU A 156 3.66 14.97 11.65
C GLU A 156 4.92 14.40 12.29
N LEU A 157 5.62 13.55 11.54
CA LEU A 157 6.87 12.95 11.92
C LEU A 157 7.94 13.33 10.90
N VAL A 158 9.02 13.95 11.36
CA VAL A 158 10.18 14.28 10.54
C VAL A 158 11.27 13.24 10.80
N LEU A 159 11.80 12.64 9.74
CA LEU A 159 12.86 11.63 9.77
C LEU A 159 14.05 12.16 8.97
N GLU A 160 15.19 12.33 9.62
CA GLU A 160 16.41 12.85 9.01
C GLU A 160 17.49 11.78 9.01
N ALA A 161 18.11 11.54 7.85
CA ALA A 161 19.18 10.55 7.71
C ALA A 161 20.17 10.99 6.63
N GLY A 162 21.33 11.52 7.02
CA GLY A 162 22.33 12.01 6.05
C GLY A 162 21.79 13.11 5.13
N ALA A 163 21.68 12.84 3.83
CA ALA A 163 21.17 13.78 2.81
C ALA A 163 19.65 13.67 2.58
N TYR A 164 18.93 12.94 3.43
CA TYR A 164 17.50 12.68 3.29
C TYR A 164 16.73 13.33 4.45
N THR A 165 15.68 14.07 4.10
CA THR A 165 14.71 14.62 5.06
C THR A 165 13.32 14.19 4.62
N ILE A 166 12.65 13.37 5.43
CA ILE A 166 11.35 12.81 5.11
C ILE A 166 10.35 13.36 6.12
N VAL A 167 9.29 13.99 5.63
CA VAL A 167 8.15 14.43 6.44
C VAL A 167 6.99 13.48 6.20
N PHE A 168 6.52 12.85 7.27
CA PHE A 168 5.47 11.85 7.25
C PHE A 168 4.26 12.40 8.01
N ALA A 169 3.24 12.82 7.26
CA ALA A 169 1.99 13.28 7.83
C ALA A 169 1.02 12.10 7.94
N VAL A 170 0.50 11.85 9.14
CA VAL A 170 -0.40 10.72 9.43
C VAL A 170 -1.75 11.27 9.86
N ALA A 171 -2.78 10.96 9.08
CA ALA A 171 -4.17 11.20 9.43
C ALA A 171 -4.85 9.88 9.80
N VAL A 172 -5.50 9.83 10.96
CA VAL A 172 -6.39 8.72 11.34
C VAL A 172 -7.83 9.17 11.16
N GLU A 173 -8.57 8.44 10.34
CA GLU A 173 -9.97 8.71 10.05
C GLU A 173 -10.84 7.55 10.53
N VAL A 174 -11.79 7.86 11.40
CA VAL A 174 -12.83 6.91 11.80
C VAL A 174 -13.88 6.89 10.69
N VAL A 175 -14.14 5.72 10.14
CA VAL A 175 -15.14 5.51 9.08
C VAL A 175 -16.35 4.76 9.61
N ASP A 176 -17.51 5.12 9.07
CA ASP A 176 -18.76 4.40 9.34
C ASP A 176 -18.67 2.94 8.83
N ARG A 177 -19.30 1.99 9.53
CA ARG A 177 -19.50 0.62 9.03
C ARG A 177 -20.17 0.59 7.66
N ALA A 178 -21.09 1.52 7.37
CA ALA A 178 -21.68 1.66 6.03
C ALA A 178 -20.64 2.07 4.96
N ALA A 179 -19.62 2.83 5.36
CA ALA A 179 -18.50 3.18 4.49
C ALA A 179 -17.57 1.98 4.27
N LYS A 180 -17.40 1.08 5.24
CA LYS A 180 -16.68 -0.20 5.07
C LYS A 180 -17.29 -1.05 3.96
N ASP A 181 -18.60 -1.27 3.98
CA ASP A 181 -19.30 -2.03 2.93
C ASP A 181 -19.15 -1.38 1.55
N ALA A 182 -19.22 -0.04 1.50
CA ALA A 182 -18.99 0.70 0.28
C ALA A 182 -17.54 0.62 -0.20
N MET A 183 -16.56 0.70 0.69
CA MET A 183 -15.14 0.56 0.36
C MET A 183 -14.82 -0.86 -0.10
N GLU A 184 -15.37 -1.88 0.54
CA GLU A 184 -15.28 -3.26 0.06
C GLU A 184 -15.90 -3.42 -1.33
N ALA A 185 -17.08 -2.86 -1.56
CA ALA A 185 -17.72 -2.87 -2.86
C ALA A 185 -16.87 -2.15 -3.93
N LEU A 186 -16.27 -1.01 -3.59
CA LEU A 186 -15.34 -0.27 -4.45
C LEU A 186 -14.04 -1.02 -4.70
N LYS A 187 -13.46 -1.66 -3.68
CA LYS A 187 -12.25 -2.47 -3.79
C LYS A 187 -12.50 -3.67 -4.71
N ARG A 188 -13.58 -4.42 -4.48
CA ARG A 188 -14.04 -5.48 -5.39
C ARG A 188 -14.23 -4.92 -6.81
N ARG A 189 -14.76 -3.69 -6.92
CA ARG A 189 -14.95 -3.01 -8.21
C ARG A 189 -13.64 -2.67 -8.92
N ARG A 190 -12.62 -2.20 -8.20
CA ARG A 190 -11.28 -1.97 -8.75
C ARG A 190 -10.66 -3.28 -9.21
N THR A 191 -10.66 -4.30 -8.36
CA THR A 191 -9.99 -5.58 -8.66
C THR A 191 -10.50 -6.25 -9.94
N TRP A 192 -11.81 -6.25 -10.19
CA TRP A 192 -12.31 -6.82 -11.46
C TRP A 192 -12.01 -5.91 -12.65
N LYS A 193 -12.08 -4.59 -12.49
CA LYS A 193 -11.74 -3.65 -13.56
C LYS A 193 -10.28 -3.79 -13.98
N ASP A 194 -9.36 -3.85 -13.02
CA ASP A 194 -7.93 -4.02 -13.27
C ASP A 194 -7.69 -5.34 -14.01
N LYS A 195 -8.30 -6.45 -13.56
CA LYS A 195 -8.24 -7.74 -14.26
C LYS A 195 -8.81 -7.67 -15.68
N CYS A 196 -9.92 -6.98 -15.90
CA CYS A 196 -10.52 -6.81 -17.23
C CYS A 196 -9.62 -5.94 -18.12
N THR A 197 -9.02 -4.88 -17.58
CA THR A 197 -8.11 -3.99 -18.32
C THR A 197 -6.83 -4.73 -18.71
N ASP A 198 -6.18 -5.41 -17.77
CA ASP A 198 -4.96 -6.20 -18.03
C ASP A 198 -5.21 -7.29 -19.08
N SER A 199 -6.37 -7.96 -19.02
CA SER A 199 -6.72 -9.02 -19.98
C SER A 199 -7.10 -8.42 -21.35
N TYR A 200 -7.74 -7.26 -21.37
CA TYR A 200 -8.02 -6.52 -22.59
C TYR A 200 -6.74 -6.07 -23.30
N GLU A 201 -5.79 -5.50 -22.56
CA GLU A 201 -4.49 -5.08 -23.12
C GLU A 201 -3.77 -6.28 -23.74
N LYS A 202 -3.74 -7.42 -23.04
CA LYS A 202 -3.19 -8.68 -23.59
C LYS A 202 -3.93 -9.14 -24.85
N CYS A 203 -5.26 -9.10 -24.84
CA CYS A 203 -6.08 -9.49 -25.98
C CYS A 203 -5.79 -8.60 -27.20
N VAL A 204 -5.74 -7.28 -27.03
CA VAL A 204 -5.48 -6.32 -28.12
C VAL A 204 -4.08 -6.50 -28.70
N MET A 205 -3.09 -6.88 -27.86
CA MET A 205 -1.73 -7.20 -28.32
C MET A 205 -1.60 -8.59 -28.98
N SER A 206 -2.62 -9.45 -28.86
CA SER A 206 -2.64 -10.77 -29.49
C SER A 206 -3.16 -10.70 -30.94
N PRO A 207 -3.03 -11.78 -31.73
CA PRO A 207 -3.68 -11.87 -33.04
C PRO A 207 -5.21 -11.70 -32.99
N LEU A 208 -5.85 -11.89 -31.82
CA LEU A 208 -7.29 -11.70 -31.63
C LEU A 208 -7.73 -10.23 -31.68
N GLY A 209 -6.81 -9.28 -31.44
CA GLY A 209 -7.09 -7.84 -31.40
C GLY A 209 -7.66 -7.26 -32.70
N TRP A 210 -7.36 -7.91 -33.83
CA TRP A 210 -7.82 -7.51 -35.17
C TRP A 210 -9.18 -8.07 -35.55
N GLY A 211 -9.72 -9.00 -34.76
CA GLY A 211 -11.01 -9.63 -35.04
C GLY A 211 -12.17 -8.64 -34.85
N HIS A 212 -13.19 -8.76 -35.69
CA HIS A 212 -14.46 -8.07 -35.49
C HIS A 212 -15.15 -8.58 -34.22
N GLY A 213 -15.84 -7.68 -33.51
CA GLY A 213 -16.70 -8.01 -32.37
C GLY A 213 -18.18 -8.03 -32.75
N ASN A 214 -19.05 -8.07 -31.74
CA ASN A 214 -20.50 -8.24 -31.92
C ASN A 214 -21.24 -7.01 -32.49
N HIS A 215 -20.57 -5.88 -32.60
CA HIS A 215 -21.17 -4.65 -33.10
C HIS A 215 -20.28 -4.00 -34.15
N TRP A 216 -20.91 -3.29 -35.09
CA TRP A 216 -20.21 -2.43 -36.04
C TRP A 216 -19.35 -1.43 -35.27
N ASN A 217 -18.05 -1.40 -35.53
CA ASN A 217 -17.03 -0.61 -34.81
C ASN A 217 -16.59 -1.15 -33.44
N MET A 218 -16.85 -2.43 -33.14
CA MET A 218 -16.29 -3.10 -31.97
C MET A 218 -15.30 -4.19 -32.40
N THR A 219 -14.19 -4.31 -31.69
CA THR A 219 -13.25 -5.44 -31.86
C THR A 219 -13.69 -6.61 -30.98
N ARG A 220 -13.22 -7.83 -31.30
CA ARG A 220 -13.43 -9.02 -30.48
C ARG A 220 -13.02 -8.78 -29.02
N CYS A 221 -11.84 -8.20 -28.80
CA CYS A 221 -11.38 -7.83 -27.47
C CYS A 221 -12.28 -6.78 -26.80
N GLY A 222 -12.84 -5.85 -27.58
CA GLY A 222 -13.85 -4.92 -27.10
C GLY A 222 -15.09 -5.65 -26.55
N THR A 223 -15.60 -6.64 -27.29
CA THR A 223 -16.73 -7.46 -26.85
C THR A 223 -16.39 -8.28 -25.60
N CYS A 224 -15.19 -8.89 -25.54
CA CYS A 224 -14.70 -9.58 -24.34
C CYS A 224 -14.64 -8.65 -23.12
N LEU A 225 -14.17 -7.41 -23.30
CA LEU A 225 -14.13 -6.39 -22.25
C LEU A 225 -15.53 -5.99 -21.78
N GLU A 226 -16.50 -5.86 -22.68
CA GLU A 226 -17.89 -5.57 -22.31
C GLU A 226 -18.50 -6.70 -21.49
N VAL A 227 -18.33 -7.96 -21.93
CA VAL A 227 -18.76 -9.14 -21.16
C VAL A 227 -18.05 -9.19 -19.80
N CYS A 228 -16.76 -8.86 -19.75
CA CYS A 228 -16.00 -8.76 -18.50
C CYS A 228 -16.55 -7.66 -17.58
N ARG A 229 -16.98 -6.51 -18.11
CA ARG A 229 -17.60 -5.44 -17.34
C ARG A 229 -18.95 -5.84 -16.73
N ASN A 230 -19.71 -6.67 -17.45
CA ASN A 230 -21.03 -7.14 -16.99
C ASN A 230 -20.91 -8.30 -15.99
N SER A 231 -20.05 -9.28 -16.27
CA SER A 231 -19.87 -10.48 -15.45
C SER A 231 -18.81 -10.33 -14.34
N LYS A 232 -18.00 -9.27 -14.38
CA LYS A 232 -16.85 -9.01 -13.49
C LYS A 232 -15.73 -10.07 -13.58
N LEU A 233 -15.73 -10.88 -14.64
CA LEU A 233 -14.75 -11.93 -14.91
C LEU A 233 -14.41 -11.93 -16.41
N TRP A 234 -13.13 -12.05 -16.74
CA TRP A 234 -12.72 -12.13 -18.14
C TRP A 234 -13.24 -13.44 -18.73
N PRO A 235 -14.09 -13.41 -19.77
CA PRO A 235 -14.65 -14.63 -20.33
C PRO A 235 -13.55 -15.44 -21.03
N SER A 236 -13.63 -16.77 -20.99
CA SER A 236 -12.78 -17.60 -21.85
C SER A 236 -13.22 -17.54 -23.31
N HIS A 237 -14.52 -17.42 -23.53
CA HIS A 237 -15.17 -17.39 -24.85
C HIS A 237 -16.36 -16.43 -24.83
N ILE A 238 -16.67 -15.84 -25.99
CA ILE A 238 -17.86 -15.04 -26.24
C ILE A 238 -18.61 -15.59 -27.45
N GLU A 239 -19.93 -15.54 -27.41
CA GLU A 239 -20.76 -15.83 -28.58
C GLU A 239 -20.73 -14.63 -29.53
N MET A 240 -20.37 -14.85 -30.79
CA MET A 240 -20.43 -13.83 -31.84
C MET A 240 -21.46 -14.16 -32.91
N ASP A 241 -22.15 -13.12 -33.37
CA ASP A 241 -23.19 -13.24 -34.40
C ASP A 241 -22.62 -13.85 -35.69
N GLY A 242 -23.02 -15.09 -35.98
CA GLY A 242 -22.60 -15.81 -37.19
C GLY A 242 -21.27 -16.55 -37.11
N GLU A 243 -20.46 -16.36 -36.07
CA GLU A 243 -19.19 -17.09 -35.85
C GLU A 243 -19.27 -18.11 -34.69
N GLY A 244 -20.33 -18.05 -33.87
CA GLY A 244 -20.47 -18.90 -32.68
C GLY A 244 -19.50 -18.50 -31.57
N SER A 245 -19.17 -19.44 -30.69
CA SER A 245 -18.28 -19.23 -29.55
C SER A 245 -16.81 -19.03 -29.98
N VAL A 246 -16.26 -17.83 -29.80
CA VAL A 246 -14.84 -17.51 -30.09
C VAL A 246 -14.06 -17.16 -28.81
N PRO A 247 -12.73 -17.39 -28.77
CA PRO A 247 -11.93 -17.18 -27.57
C PRO A 247 -11.58 -15.71 -27.32
N CYS A 248 -11.34 -15.39 -26.04
CA CYS A 248 -10.87 -14.07 -25.57
C CYS A 248 -9.43 -14.07 -25.03
N ASN A 249 -8.71 -15.20 -25.13
CA ASN A 249 -7.34 -15.39 -24.69
C ASN A 249 -6.47 -15.95 -25.81
#